data_AF-A0A2S1XEB9-F1
#
_entry.id   AF-A0A2S1XEB9-F1
#
_cell.length_a   1.000
_cell.length_b   1.000
_cell.length_c   1.000
_cell.angle_alpha   90.00
_cell.angle_beta   90.00
_cell.angle_gamma   90.00
#
_symmetry.space_group_name_H-M   'P 1'
#
loop_
_entity.id
_entity.type
_entity.pdbx_description
1 polymer ?
#
loop_
_entity_poly.entity_id
_entity_poly.type
_entity_poly.pdbx_seq_one_letter_code
_entity_poly.pdbx_strand_id
1 'polypeptide(L)' 'MKRIDNCYTCLFWEGQGIRQRGPKGLCRRFPPQVTPRDTEGRFPITLSTDWCGEWKRDIGDPAGEAADNRLIYDDPQPR' A
#
# COMPACT_ATOMS: atom_id res chain seq x y z
N MET A 1 5.57 -18.48 12.44
CA MET A 1 5.58 -17.80 11.12
C MET A 1 5.56 -16.30 11.34
N LYS A 2 6.58 -15.56 10.90
CA LYS A 2 6.52 -14.08 10.89
C LYS A 2 5.53 -13.68 9.80
N ARG A 3 4.51 -12.87 10.13
CA ARG A 3 3.67 -12.24 9.11
C ARG A 3 4.57 -11.30 8.30
N ILE A 4 4.66 -11.56 7.00
CA ILE A 4 5.39 -10.69 6.06
C ILE A 4 4.58 -9.41 5.80
N ASP A 5 3.27 -9.48 6.02
CA ASP A 5 2.31 -8.40 5.81
C ASP A 5 2.33 -7.46 7.02
N ASN A 6 2.96 -6.30 6.85
CA ASN A 6 3.03 -5.22 7.84
C ASN A 6 3.24 -3.89 7.10
N CYS A 7 3.25 -2.79 7.83
CA CYS A 7 3.47 -1.46 7.29
C CYS A 7 4.75 -1.37 6.45
N TYR A 8 5.85 -2.01 6.84
CA TYR A 8 7.11 -1.97 6.08
C TYR A 8 6.98 -2.49 4.64
N THR A 9 6.09 -3.45 4.41
CA THR A 9 5.85 -4.09 3.11
C THR A 9 4.55 -3.63 2.45
N CYS A 10 3.88 -2.62 3.00
CA CYS A 10 2.59 -2.13 2.56
C CYS A 10 2.74 -1.03 1.51
N LEU A 11 2.01 -1.14 0.40
CA LEU A 11 1.93 -0.13 -0.68
C LEU A 11 1.61 1.28 -0.16
N PHE A 12 0.82 1.37 0.92
CA PHE A 12 0.37 2.65 1.47
C PHE A 12 1.34 3.29 2.47
N TRP A 13 2.44 2.66 2.84
CA TRP A 13 3.27 3.11 3.94
C TRP A 13 4.57 3.75 3.45
N GLU A 14 4.84 4.95 3.95
CA GLU A 14 6.05 5.69 3.65
C GLU A 14 6.92 5.75 4.92
N GLY A 15 8.06 5.06 4.91
CA GLY A 15 8.99 5.08 6.04
C GLY A 15 9.64 6.45 6.22
N GLN A 16 9.89 6.84 7.46
CA GLN A 16 10.66 8.05 7.78
C GLN A 16 12.16 7.76 7.82
N GLY A 17 13.00 8.80 7.74
CA GLY A 17 14.46 8.66 7.81
C GLY A 17 15.11 8.34 6.46
N ILE A 18 16.39 7.96 6.51
CA ILE A 18 17.21 7.76 5.32
C ILE A 18 16.61 6.64 4.45
N ARG A 19 16.37 6.95 3.17
CA ARG A 19 15.81 6.02 2.17
C ARG A 19 14.46 5.40 2.59
N GLN A 20 13.69 6.07 3.44
CA GLN A 20 12.38 5.58 3.90
C GLN A 20 12.43 4.22 4.62
N ARG A 21 13.52 3.91 5.33
CA ARG A 21 13.71 2.63 6.05
C ARG A 21 13.71 2.74 7.58
N GLY A 22 13.25 3.86 8.14
CA GLY A 22 13.14 4.02 9.58
C GLY A 22 12.07 3.13 10.23
N PRO A 23 12.11 2.96 11.56
CA PRO A 23 11.15 2.13 12.30
C PRO A 23 9.75 2.76 12.40
N LYS A 24 9.63 4.06 12.08
CA LYS A 24 8.38 4.81 12.03
C LYS A 24 8.12 5.30 10.62
N GLY A 25 6.86 5.48 10.27
CA GLY A 25 6.43 5.97 8.97
C GLY A 25 5.00 6.48 8.98
N LEU A 26 4.55 7.01 7.86
CA LEU A 26 3.18 7.49 7.67
C LEU A 26 2.39 6.44 6.89
N CYS A 27 1.22 6.04 7.41
CA CYS A 27 0.28 5.22 6.66
C CYS A 27 -0.67 6.13 5.86
N ARG A 28 -0.65 6.03 4.53
CA ARG A 28 -1.40 6.88 3.60
C ARG A 28 -2.76 6.31 3.18
N ARG A 29 -3.14 5.14 3.72
CA ARG A 29 -4.38 4.44 3.34
C ARG A 29 -5.63 5.25 3.66
N PHE A 30 -5.65 5.92 4.82
CA PHE A 30 -6.78 6.72 5.28
C PHE A 30 -6.32 8.15 5.51
N PRO A 31 -6.59 9.07 4.56
CA PRO A 31 -6.24 10.46 4.75
C PRO A 31 -7.02 11.06 5.93
N PRO A 32 -6.36 11.88 6.76
CA PRO A 32 -7.00 12.55 7.88
C PRO A 32 -8.06 13.53 7.37
N GLN A 33 -9.13 13.68 8.14
CA GLN A 33 -10.15 14.69 7.88
C GLN A 33 -9.71 16.00 8.52
N VAL A 34 -9.67 17.08 7.74
CA VAL A 34 -9.42 18.42 8.27
C VAL A 34 -10.67 18.88 9.01
N THR A 35 -10.52 19.23 10.28
CA THR A 35 -11.63 19.73 11.12
C THR A 35 -11.22 21.04 11.80
N PRO A 36 -12.14 21.85 12.32
CA PRO A 36 -11.78 23.05 13.07
C PRO A 36 -10.88 22.78 14.30
N ARG A 37 -10.85 21.54 14.80
CA ARG A 37 -9.99 21.11 15.92
C ARG A 37 -8.65 20.52 15.48
N ASP A 38 -8.54 20.12 14.21
CA ASP A 38 -7.31 19.62 13.59
C ASP A 38 -7.23 20.17 12.17
N THR A 39 -6.69 21.38 12.07
CA THR A 39 -6.60 22.14 10.82
C THR A 39 -5.47 21.67 9.92
N GLU A 40 -4.51 20.93 10.47
CA GLU A 40 -3.35 20.47 9.71
C GLU A 40 -3.62 19.15 8.99
N GLY A 41 -4.53 18.32 9.50
CA GLY A 41 -4.86 17.04 8.89
C GLY A 41 -3.62 16.17 8.73
N ARG A 42 -3.01 15.76 9.85
CA ARG A 42 -1.78 14.97 9.83
C ARG A 42 -2.09 13.47 9.70
N PHE A 43 -1.37 12.80 8.80
CA PHE A 43 -1.47 11.34 8.65
C PHE A 43 -0.98 10.63 9.91
N PRO A 44 -1.51 9.42 10.21
CA PRO A 44 -1.09 8.65 11.37
C PRO A 44 0.37 8.18 11.22
N ILE A 45 1.16 8.39 12.28
CA ILE A 45 2.49 7.79 12.42
C ILE A 45 2.31 6.36 12.97
N THR A 46 2.86 5.39 12.26
CA THR A 46 2.79 3.95 12.57
C THR A 46 4.19 3.36 12.64
N LEU A 47 4.33 2.22 13.32
CA LEU A 47 5.56 1.44 13.31
C LEU A 47 5.64 0.58 12.05
N SER A 48 6.85 0.32 11.57
CA SER A 48 7.09 -0.52 10.40
C SER A 48 6.55 -1.96 10.57
N THR A 49 6.36 -2.39 11.81
CA THR A 49 5.82 -3.71 12.19
C THR A 49 4.30 -3.77 12.34
N ASP A 50 3.60 -2.64 12.25
CA ASP A 50 2.14 -2.59 12.46
C ASP A 50 1.37 -3.26 11.31
N TRP A 51 0.13 -3.68 11.58
CA TRP A 51 -0.80 -4.22 10.59
C TRP A 51 -2.22 -3.75 10.89
N CYS A 52 -2.90 -3.15 9.91
CA CYS A 52 -4.19 -2.47 10.09
C CYS A 52 -5.39 -3.17 9.41
N GLY A 53 -5.22 -4.37 8.87
CA GLY A 53 -6.28 -5.07 8.11
C GLY A 53 -6.40 -4.66 6.65
N GLU A 54 -5.76 -3.56 6.26
CA GLU A 54 -5.92 -2.91 4.97
C GLU A 54 -4.64 -2.94 4.13
N TRP A 55 -3.75 -3.87 4.47
CA TRP A 55 -2.48 -4.10 3.81
C TRP A 55 -2.69 -4.48 2.34
N LYS A 56 -1.89 -3.87 1.47
CA LYS A 56 -1.77 -4.27 0.06
C LYS A 56 -0.31 -4.31 -0.32
N ARG A 57 0.05 -5.28 -1.16
CA ARG A 57 1.38 -5.37 -1.76
C ARG A 57 1.53 -4.31 -2.85
N ASP A 58 2.71 -3.70 -2.93
CA ASP A 58 3.07 -2.89 -4.08
C ASP A 58 3.27 -3.79 -5.31
N ILE A 59 2.50 -3.59 -6.37
CA ILE A 59 2.50 -4.40 -7.60
C ILE A 59 3.53 -3.82 -8.59
N GLY A 60 4.65 -3.32 -8.07
CA GLY A 60 5.75 -2.75 -8.85
C GLY A 60 6.83 -3.74 -9.28
N ASP A 61 6.58 -5.07 -9.24
CA ASP A 61 7.50 -6.12 -9.68
C ASP A 61 6.74 -7.46 -9.92
N PRO A 62 7.22 -8.36 -10.81
CA PRO A 62 6.47 -9.09 -11.86
C PRO A 62 5.67 -10.33 -11.40
N ALA A 63 5.02 -10.28 -10.24
CA ALA A 63 4.09 -11.34 -9.83
C ALA A 63 2.63 -11.08 -10.30
N GLY A 64 2.39 -9.93 -10.95
CA GLY A 64 1.09 -9.54 -11.51
C GLY A 64 0.83 -9.98 -12.96
N GLU A 65 1.84 -10.50 -13.67
CA GLU A 65 1.68 -10.96 -15.06
C GLU A 65 0.92 -12.28 -15.21
N ALA A 66 0.72 -13.04 -14.12
CA ALA A 66 0.03 -14.33 -14.21
C ALA A 66 -1.50 -14.22 -14.22
N ALA A 67 -2.08 -13.03 -13.99
CA ALA A 67 -3.52 -12.91 -13.77
C ALA A 67 -4.33 -12.45 -14.99
N ASP A 68 -3.75 -11.78 -15.99
CA ASP A 68 -4.57 -11.28 -17.11
C ASP A 68 -3.75 -10.93 -18.36
N ASN A 69 -3.18 -11.93 -19.03
CA ASN A 69 -2.63 -11.76 -20.38
C ASN A 69 -3.66 -12.16 -21.46
N ARG A 70 -4.96 -12.06 -21.17
CA ARG A 70 -6.01 -12.09 -22.21
C ARG A 70 -6.17 -10.68 -22.73
N LEU A 71 -5.69 -10.45 -23.94
CA LEU A 71 -5.99 -9.21 -24.64
C LEU A 71 -7.48 -9.23 -24.98
N ILE A 72 -8.12 -8.06 -24.98
CA ILE A 72 -9.51 -7.87 -25.43
C ILE A 72 -9.79 -8.45 -26.83
N TYR A 73 -8.73 -8.74 -27.60
CA TYR A 73 -8.75 -9.29 -28.94
C TYR A 73 -8.60 -10.82 -29.02
N ASP A 74 -8.42 -11.51 -27.90
CA ASP A 74 -8.28 -12.98 -27.85
C ASP A 74 -9.63 -13.72 -27.92
N ASP A 75 -10.76 -13.00 -27.99
CA ASP A 75 -12.07 -13.62 -28.20
C ASP A 75 -12.25 -14.05 -29.68
N PRO A 76 -12.42 -15.35 -29.97
CA PRO A 76 -12.67 -15.80 -31.33
C PRO A 76 -14.04 -15.31 -31.79
N GLN A 77 -14.06 -14.48 -32.84
CA GLN A 77 -15.29 -14.08 -33.52
C GLN A 77 -16.07 -15.34 -33.95
N PRO A 78 -17.36 -15.46 -33.60
CA PRO A 78 -18.18 -16.57 -34.05
C PRO A 78 -18.28 -16.58 -35.58
N ARG A 79 -18.16 -17.78 -36.16
CA ARG A 79 -18.20 -18.03 -37.60
C ARG A 79 -19.57 -17.75 -38.21
#